data_AF-A0A849CF87-F1
#
_entry.id   AF-A0A849CF87-F1
#
_cell.length_a   1.000
_cell.length_b   1.000
_cell.length_c   1.000
_cell.angle_alpha   90.00
_cell.angle_beta   90.00
_cell.angle_gamma   90.00
#
_symmetry.space_group_name_H-M   'P 1'
#
loop_
_entity.id
_entity.type
_entity.pdbx_description
1 polymer ?
#
loop_
_entity_poly.entity_id
_entity_poly.type
_entity_poly.pdbx_seq_one_letter_code
_entity_poly.pdbx_strand_id
1 'polypeptide(L)'
;MLSILIGSILDAKLMKIANKYNLSYTRYADDITFSSNRDFSKLLLEKDDDNSWKLKYKFNKVIESSGFKVNKYKTRYTNINNKQLVTGLVVNKFTNTDIKYRRQTRAMTYSLIIRGEFIPNFKKENKIYNENYIIGRLYHSILAKYKQIITYPNITNDTRNEIKKETKEQILRIIKFDRSNTFIPLEKRQALEVLRAEYNPIPLDRIKELIQSLYRSNKSTSDSQLKLLRTLLIYKYFININKPTIIPEGKTDSHYLKTAIKSLSLKHTIHFQKINRSLEILGLSGGTSLINDFVKDYYNNEHFASFSKIKIKSKHPITFILDHDKGLKKCGYITDLFKKTGANKSFINIKENLYVLLLSNFDKNKTFEQNENMICSENLIKYKGKNIELDPNNHENVIFEGKSLSKSTFLNNYVRKYPDKFDFSEFSKIFNNIKDIVNDYN
;
A
#
# COMPACT_ATOMS: atom_id res chain seq x y z
N MET A 1 -1.83 32.79 -6.44
CA MET A 1 -2.49 33.20 -7.69
C MET A 1 -1.64 34.20 -8.47
N LEU A 2 -1.14 35.27 -7.84
CA LEU A 2 -0.24 36.26 -8.48
C LEU A 2 1.06 35.66 -9.07
N SER A 3 1.72 34.73 -8.36
CA SER A 3 2.93 34.03 -8.87
C SER A 3 2.67 33.21 -10.14
N ILE A 4 1.44 32.71 -10.35
CA ILE A 4 1.08 31.94 -11.56
C ILE A 4 0.93 32.91 -12.75
N LEU A 5 0.30 34.06 -12.54
CA LEU A 5 0.10 35.11 -13.55
C LEU A 5 1.42 35.74 -14.00
N ILE A 6 2.31 36.09 -13.07
CA ILE A 6 3.64 36.62 -13.43
C ILE A 6 4.46 35.54 -14.16
N GLY A 7 4.33 34.28 -13.71
CA GLY A 7 4.97 33.14 -14.33
C GLY A 7 4.53 32.90 -15.78
N SER A 8 3.26 33.19 -16.15
CA SER A 8 2.77 32.93 -17.51
C SER A 8 3.42 33.82 -18.58
N ILE A 9 3.77 35.07 -18.22
CA ILE A 9 4.51 35.99 -19.11
C ILE A 9 5.91 35.44 -19.38
N LEU A 10 6.58 34.96 -18.33
CA LEU A 10 7.89 34.30 -18.44
C LEU A 10 7.77 33.01 -19.27
N ASP A 11 6.75 32.18 -19.01
CA ASP A 11 6.49 30.93 -19.72
C ASP A 11 6.34 31.18 -21.23
N ALA A 12 5.56 32.20 -21.65
CA ALA A 12 5.39 32.52 -23.06
C ALA A 12 6.72 32.86 -23.75
N LYS A 13 7.56 33.68 -23.10
CA LYS A 13 8.88 34.06 -23.64
C LYS A 13 9.85 32.86 -23.68
N LEU A 14 9.89 32.05 -22.63
CA LEU A 14 10.77 30.88 -22.55
C LEU A 14 10.32 29.75 -23.49
N MET A 15 9.01 29.58 -23.68
CA MET A 15 8.46 28.63 -24.66
C MET A 15 8.84 29.01 -26.09
N LYS A 16 8.79 30.30 -26.43
CA LYS A 16 9.24 30.80 -27.74
C LYS A 16 10.72 30.48 -28.00
N ILE A 17 11.55 30.60 -26.96
CA ILE A 17 12.96 30.20 -27.02
C ILE A 17 13.09 28.69 -27.20
N ALA A 18 12.35 27.91 -26.41
CA ALA A 18 12.40 26.46 -26.45
C ALA A 18 12.06 25.94 -27.85
N ASN A 19 10.96 26.44 -28.44
CA ASN A 19 10.53 26.09 -29.80
C ASN A 19 11.56 26.50 -30.85
N LYS A 20 12.11 27.72 -30.76
CA LYS A 20 13.13 28.20 -31.72
C LYS A 20 14.37 27.32 -31.75
N TYR A 21 14.73 26.69 -30.63
CA TYR A 21 15.96 25.92 -30.48
C TYR A 21 15.73 24.41 -30.30
N ASN A 22 14.51 23.91 -30.56
CA ASN A 22 14.15 22.49 -30.40
C ASN A 22 14.47 21.94 -29.00
N LEU A 23 14.10 22.70 -27.98
CA LEU A 23 14.20 22.32 -26.57
C LEU A 23 12.80 22.05 -26.01
N SER A 24 12.72 21.14 -25.05
CA SER A 24 11.53 20.97 -24.22
C SER A 24 11.67 21.85 -22.97
N TYR A 25 10.64 22.62 -22.67
CA TYR A 25 10.57 23.50 -21.50
C TYR A 25 9.55 22.98 -20.49
N THR A 26 9.94 22.95 -19.22
CA THR A 26 9.03 22.66 -18.10
C THR A 26 9.33 23.58 -16.93
N ARG A 27 8.28 24.00 -16.21
CA ARG A 27 8.40 24.82 -14.99
C ARG A 27 7.56 24.23 -13.86
N TYR A 28 8.14 24.19 -12.66
CA TYR A 28 7.44 23.87 -11.42
C TYR A 28 7.76 24.94 -10.39
N ALA A 29 6.79 25.82 -10.10
CA ALA A 29 7.01 27.03 -9.31
C ALA A 29 8.17 27.88 -9.89
N ASP A 30 9.27 28.02 -9.16
CA ASP A 30 10.50 28.72 -9.55
C ASP A 30 11.53 27.83 -10.27
N ASP A 31 11.39 26.50 -10.18
CA ASP A 31 12.28 25.56 -10.88
C ASP A 31 11.94 25.50 -12.37
N ILE A 32 12.90 25.90 -13.21
CA ILE A 32 12.82 25.84 -14.67
C ILE A 32 13.77 24.76 -15.18
N THR A 33 13.30 23.92 -16.10
CA THR A 33 14.10 22.89 -16.75
C THR A 33 13.96 22.96 -18.26
N PHE A 34 15.10 23.02 -18.95
CA PHE A 34 15.21 22.79 -20.39
C PHE A 34 15.84 21.41 -20.63
N SER A 35 15.31 20.67 -21.60
CA SER A 35 15.88 19.40 -22.05
C SER A 35 15.87 19.30 -23.57
N SER A 36 16.74 18.46 -24.12
CA SER A 36 16.78 18.16 -25.56
C SER A 36 17.49 16.82 -25.77
N ASN A 37 17.22 16.19 -26.92
CA ASN A 37 17.95 15.01 -27.39
C ASN A 37 19.32 15.36 -28.00
N ARG A 38 19.59 16.66 -28.18
CA ARG A 38 20.87 17.18 -28.68
C ARG A 38 21.56 18.00 -27.60
N ASP A 39 22.89 18.10 -27.67
CA ASP A 39 23.60 18.99 -26.75
C ASP A 39 23.28 20.46 -27.05
N PHE A 40 22.77 21.15 -26.03
CA PHE A 40 22.44 22.58 -26.05
C PHE A 40 23.32 23.41 -25.12
N SER A 41 24.35 22.81 -24.51
CA SER A 41 25.23 23.46 -23.53
C SER A 41 25.82 24.76 -24.09
N LYS A 42 26.49 24.68 -25.25
CA LYS A 42 27.10 25.84 -25.93
C LYS A 42 26.09 26.89 -26.38
N LEU A 43 24.83 26.51 -26.53
CA LEU A 43 23.78 27.42 -26.98
C LEU A 43 23.28 28.30 -25.82
N LEU A 44 22.89 27.67 -24.71
CA LEU A 44 22.23 28.36 -23.59
C LEU A 44 23.20 28.82 -22.50
N LEU A 45 24.34 28.14 -22.35
CA LEU A 45 25.19 28.24 -21.18
C LEU A 45 26.62 28.69 -21.53
N GLU A 46 27.24 29.31 -20.55
CA GLU A 46 28.66 29.62 -20.49
C GLU A 46 29.18 29.34 -19.08
N LYS A 47 30.51 29.32 -18.92
CA LYS A 47 31.15 29.17 -17.62
C LYS A 47 31.43 30.56 -17.04
N ASP A 48 31.13 30.73 -15.75
CA ASP A 48 31.55 31.90 -14.96
C ASP A 48 33.00 31.69 -14.49
N ASP A 49 33.62 32.71 -13.90
CA ASP A 49 35.03 32.68 -13.45
C ASP A 49 35.33 31.56 -12.44
N ASP A 50 34.34 31.19 -11.64
CA ASP A 50 34.39 30.09 -10.66
C ASP A 50 34.08 28.71 -11.27
N ASN A 51 34.05 28.61 -12.61
CA ASN A 51 33.67 27.43 -13.37
C ASN A 51 32.22 26.96 -13.10
N SER A 52 31.36 27.80 -12.50
CA SER A 52 29.93 27.54 -12.39
C SER A 52 29.21 27.75 -13.73
N TRP A 53 28.01 27.17 -13.87
CA TRP A 53 27.21 27.33 -15.07
C TRP A 53 26.37 28.60 -15.00
N LYS A 54 26.45 29.43 -16.03
CA LYS A 54 25.67 30.66 -16.19
C LYS A 54 24.92 30.66 -17.52
N LEU A 55 23.75 31.29 -17.56
CA LEU A 55 23.05 31.52 -18.82
C LEU A 55 23.74 32.62 -19.62
N LYS A 56 23.90 32.41 -20.93
CA LYS A 56 24.40 33.47 -21.82
C LYS A 56 23.50 34.70 -21.77
N TYR A 57 24.11 35.88 -21.94
CA TYR A 57 23.45 37.20 -21.84
C TYR A 57 22.07 37.26 -22.51
N LYS A 58 21.96 36.76 -23.75
CA LYS A 58 20.71 36.76 -24.53
C LYS A 58 19.54 36.08 -23.80
N PHE A 59 19.79 34.96 -23.13
CA PHE A 59 18.77 34.19 -22.42
C PHE A 59 18.50 34.77 -21.03
N ASN A 60 19.55 35.22 -20.35
CA ASN A 60 19.42 35.87 -19.05
C ASN A 60 18.58 37.15 -19.14
N LYS A 61 18.78 37.97 -20.19
CA LYS A 61 18.00 39.20 -20.44
C LYS A 61 16.50 38.94 -20.57
N VAL A 62 16.10 37.79 -21.11
CA VAL A 62 14.67 37.43 -21.23
C VAL A 62 14.03 37.19 -19.87
N ILE A 63 14.77 36.53 -18.97
CA ILE A 63 14.33 36.27 -17.59
C ILE A 63 14.29 37.59 -16.80
N GLU A 64 15.34 38.40 -16.91
CA GLU A 64 15.44 39.72 -16.25
C GLU A 64 14.37 40.70 -16.73
N SER A 65 14.09 40.74 -18.04
CA SER A 65 13.00 41.56 -18.62
C SER A 65 11.60 41.15 -18.15
N SER A 66 11.49 40.01 -17.48
CA SER A 66 10.23 39.50 -16.91
C SER A 66 10.18 39.70 -15.38
N GLY A 67 11.16 40.42 -14.81
CA GLY A 67 11.21 40.73 -13.37
C GLY A 67 11.88 39.64 -12.52
N PHE A 68 12.56 38.67 -13.11
CA PHE A 68 13.18 37.55 -12.39
C PHE A 68 14.70 37.60 -12.47
N LYS A 69 15.37 37.05 -11.44
CA LYS A 69 16.83 36.88 -11.41
C LYS A 69 17.18 35.41 -11.25
N VAL A 70 18.14 34.93 -12.05
CA VAL A 70 18.59 33.54 -11.98
C VAL A 70 19.58 33.35 -10.82
N ASN A 71 19.38 32.28 -10.05
CA ASN A 71 20.31 31.88 -9.01
C ASN A 71 21.43 31.02 -9.59
N LYS A 72 22.59 31.63 -9.86
CA LYS A 72 23.76 30.96 -10.46
C LYS A 72 24.24 29.71 -9.69
N TYR A 73 24.14 29.72 -8.36
CA TYR A 73 24.55 28.59 -7.53
C TYR A 73 23.61 27.38 -7.64
N LYS A 74 22.38 27.59 -8.13
CA LYS A 74 21.41 26.51 -8.40
C LYS A 74 21.33 26.13 -9.87
N THR A 75 21.93 26.93 -10.76
CA THR A 75 22.01 26.64 -12.20
C THR A 75 22.95 25.46 -12.44
N ARG A 76 22.44 24.46 -13.16
CA ARG A 76 23.17 23.21 -13.41
C ARG A 76 22.88 22.68 -14.80
N TYR A 77 23.86 21.98 -15.36
CA TYR A 77 23.75 21.23 -16.60
C TYR A 77 24.24 19.80 -16.38
N THR A 78 23.53 18.83 -16.95
CA THR A 78 23.85 17.41 -16.84
C THR A 78 23.59 16.74 -18.19
N ASN A 79 24.57 15.99 -18.69
CA ASN A 79 24.41 15.16 -19.89
C ASN A 79 23.83 13.78 -19.55
N ILE A 80 23.58 12.96 -20.59
CA ILE A 80 23.00 11.62 -20.46
C ILE A 80 23.86 10.63 -19.66
N ASN A 81 25.18 10.84 -19.65
CA ASN A 81 26.14 9.99 -18.93
C ASN A 81 26.14 10.27 -17.42
N ASN A 82 25.60 11.42 -17.00
CA ASN A 82 25.52 11.84 -15.62
C ASN A 82 24.09 11.73 -15.09
N LYS A 83 23.96 11.72 -13.77
CA LYS A 83 22.65 11.73 -13.11
C LYS A 83 21.89 13.01 -13.44
N GLN A 84 20.70 12.87 -14.02
CA GLN A 84 19.81 13.97 -14.38
C GLN A 84 18.73 14.12 -13.31
N LEU A 85 18.64 15.31 -12.71
CA LEU A 85 17.71 15.63 -11.62
C LEU A 85 16.76 16.76 -12.02
N VAL A 86 15.47 16.45 -12.08
CA VAL A 86 14.36 17.39 -12.31
C VAL A 86 13.46 17.37 -11.09
N THR A 87 13.27 18.52 -10.44
CA THR A 87 12.43 18.68 -9.23
C THR A 87 12.68 17.64 -8.13
N GLY A 88 13.93 17.16 -7.99
CA GLY A 88 14.35 16.16 -7.00
C GLY A 88 14.18 14.69 -7.44
N LEU A 89 13.67 14.44 -8.64
CA LEU A 89 13.54 13.11 -9.24
C LEU A 89 14.64 12.84 -10.26
N VAL A 90 15.12 11.61 -10.28
CA VAL A 90 16.05 11.10 -11.29
C VAL A 90 15.26 10.73 -12.54
N VAL A 91 15.65 11.24 -13.71
CA VAL A 91 14.89 11.10 -14.96
C VAL A 91 15.65 10.39 -16.09
N ASN A 92 16.86 9.89 -15.84
CA ASN A 92 17.74 9.32 -16.88
C ASN A 92 17.12 8.24 -17.78
N LYS A 93 16.28 7.37 -17.23
CA LYS A 93 15.62 6.27 -17.98
C LYS A 93 14.13 6.23 -17.70
N PHE A 94 13.81 6.19 -16.41
CA PHE A 94 12.47 6.31 -15.88
C PHE A 94 12.55 7.15 -14.61
N THR A 95 11.44 7.81 -14.28
CA THR A 95 11.33 8.63 -13.08
C THR A 95 11.60 7.79 -11.83
N ASN A 96 12.48 8.25 -10.96
CA ASN A 96 12.81 7.55 -9.72
C ASN A 96 13.26 8.53 -8.64
N THR A 97 13.24 8.11 -7.38
CA THR A 97 13.85 8.91 -6.31
C THR A 97 15.37 8.72 -6.27
N ASP A 98 16.04 9.76 -5.79
CA ASP A 98 17.48 9.76 -5.54
C ASP A 98 17.90 8.53 -4.70
N ILE A 99 19.04 7.93 -5.04
CA ILE A 99 19.64 6.87 -4.23
C ILE A 99 19.91 7.33 -2.79
N LYS A 100 20.29 8.61 -2.57
CA LYS A 100 20.47 9.18 -1.23
C LYS A 100 19.15 9.16 -0.45
N TYR A 101 18.05 9.54 -1.09
CA TYR A 101 16.72 9.51 -0.51
C TYR A 101 16.32 8.09 -0.08
N ARG A 102 16.52 7.10 -0.96
CA ARG A 102 16.21 5.68 -0.68
C ARG A 102 17.09 5.09 0.42
N ARG A 103 18.39 5.40 0.44
CA ARG A 103 19.33 4.97 1.49
C ARG A 103 18.95 5.53 2.85
N GLN A 104 18.60 6.82 2.93
CA GLN A 104 18.11 7.45 4.15
C GLN A 104 16.82 6.80 4.64
N THR A 105 15.85 6.58 3.76
CA THR A 105 14.59 5.91 4.11
C THR A 105 14.85 4.52 4.69
N ARG A 106 15.73 3.74 4.05
CA ARG A 106 16.14 2.42 4.54
C ARG A 106 16.83 2.47 5.90
N ALA A 107 17.71 3.43 6.13
CA ALA A 107 18.39 3.62 7.41
C ALA A 107 17.39 3.99 8.52
N MET A 108 16.43 4.88 8.25
CA MET A 108 15.37 5.23 9.20
C MET A 108 14.47 4.03 9.51
N THR A 109 14.07 3.23 8.51
CA THR A 109 13.29 2.00 8.74
C THR A 109 14.06 1.03 9.62
N TYR A 110 15.35 0.83 9.35
CA TYR A 110 16.19 -0.06 10.16
C TYR A 110 16.32 0.44 11.60
N SER A 111 16.61 1.73 11.81
CA SER A 111 16.70 2.33 13.15
C SER A 111 15.39 2.16 13.91
N LEU A 112 14.25 2.46 13.27
CA LEU A 112 12.93 2.30 13.87
C LEU A 112 12.67 0.85 14.30
N ILE A 113 12.99 -0.14 13.46
CA ILE A 113 12.73 -1.55 13.76
C ILE A 113 13.60 -2.05 14.93
N ILE A 114 14.86 -1.64 14.97
CA ILE A 114 15.84 -2.15 15.95
C ILE A 114 15.78 -1.39 17.27
N ARG A 115 15.59 -0.06 17.22
CA ARG A 115 15.69 0.83 18.40
C ARG A 115 14.35 1.41 18.83
N GLY A 116 13.29 1.26 18.03
CA GLY A 116 11.99 1.89 18.28
C GLY A 116 11.90 3.36 17.83
N GLU A 117 13.00 3.96 17.37
CA GLU A 117 13.06 5.38 16.98
C GLU A 117 14.00 5.65 15.79
N PHE A 118 13.86 6.82 15.18
CA PHE A 118 14.71 7.28 14.08
C PHE A 118 14.78 8.80 14.02
N ILE A 119 15.84 9.32 13.39
CA ILE A 119 16.04 10.76 13.18
C ILE A 119 16.17 11.04 11.68
N PRO A 120 15.33 11.91 11.10
CA PRO A 120 15.49 12.33 9.70
C PRO A 120 16.62 13.36 9.56
N ASN A 121 17.38 13.29 8.47
CA ASN A 121 18.46 14.25 8.18
C ASN A 121 17.98 15.72 8.11
N PHE A 122 16.73 15.94 7.69
CA PHE A 122 16.12 17.27 7.64
C PHE A 122 14.96 17.32 8.63
N LYS A 123 15.28 17.67 9.87
CA LYS A 123 14.30 17.88 10.93
C LYS A 123 13.72 19.29 10.78
N LYS A 124 12.41 19.40 10.76
CA LYS A 124 11.73 20.68 10.95
C LYS A 124 11.51 20.87 12.45
N GLU A 125 11.77 22.07 12.95
CA GLU A 125 11.45 22.44 14.32
C GLU A 125 9.96 22.16 14.60
N ASN A 126 9.67 21.70 15.82
CA ASN A 126 8.32 21.36 16.29
C ASN A 126 7.59 20.24 15.54
N LYS A 127 8.31 19.42 14.74
CA LYS A 127 7.72 18.25 14.06
C LYS A 127 8.10 16.93 14.74
N ILE A 128 7.08 16.19 15.17
CA ILE A 128 7.24 14.80 15.63
C ILE A 128 7.27 13.88 14.40
N TYR A 129 8.22 12.95 14.40
CA TYR A 129 8.42 11.97 13.34
C TYR A 129 8.08 10.57 13.87
N ASN A 130 7.07 9.95 13.28
CA ASN A 130 6.66 8.58 13.57
C ASN A 130 6.77 7.73 12.30
N GLU A 131 6.43 6.46 12.39
CA GLU A 131 6.51 5.50 11.28
C GLU A 131 5.73 5.96 10.04
N ASN A 132 4.67 6.77 10.19
CA ASN A 132 3.91 7.30 9.05
C ASN A 132 4.77 8.24 8.17
N TYR A 133 5.78 8.91 8.74
CA TYR A 133 6.73 9.69 7.97
C TYR A 133 7.53 8.81 7.00
N ILE A 134 8.04 7.67 7.48
CA ILE A 134 8.79 6.71 6.65
C ILE A 134 7.85 6.08 5.61
N ILE A 135 6.64 5.69 6.01
CA ILE A 135 5.60 5.18 5.10
C ILE A 135 5.35 6.19 3.97
N GLY A 136 5.18 7.48 4.29
CA GLY A 136 5.00 8.54 3.30
C GLY A 136 6.18 8.68 2.33
N ARG A 137 7.42 8.53 2.83
CA ARG A 137 8.61 8.53 1.97
C ARG A 137 8.66 7.33 1.02
N LEU A 138 8.28 6.15 1.50
CA LEU A 138 8.22 4.94 0.67
C LEU A 138 7.14 5.07 -0.40
N TYR A 139 5.94 5.57 -0.04
CA TYR A 139 4.90 5.88 -1.01
C TYR A 139 5.39 6.87 -2.06
N HIS A 140 6.05 7.96 -1.67
CA HIS A 140 6.61 8.91 -2.63
C HIS A 140 7.58 8.22 -3.60
N SER A 141 8.46 7.33 -3.10
CA SER A 141 9.39 6.59 -3.96
C SER A 141 8.70 5.61 -4.90
N ILE A 142 7.65 4.93 -4.44
CA ILE A 142 6.87 3.99 -5.25
C ILE A 142 6.10 4.78 -6.32
N LEU A 143 5.44 5.87 -5.93
CA LEU A 143 4.69 6.73 -6.84
C LEU A 143 5.61 7.35 -7.90
N ALA A 144 6.78 7.86 -7.52
CA ALA A 144 7.74 8.40 -8.48
C ALA A 144 8.14 7.38 -9.55
N LYS A 145 8.21 6.09 -9.18
CA LYS A 145 8.61 5.00 -10.08
C LYS A 145 7.46 4.46 -10.94
N TYR A 146 6.28 4.32 -10.38
CA TYR A 146 5.17 3.58 -10.99
C TYR A 146 3.99 4.43 -11.42
N LYS A 147 3.86 5.67 -10.92
CA LYS A 147 2.78 6.56 -11.32
C LYS A 147 3.07 7.08 -12.73
N GLN A 148 2.22 6.69 -13.67
CA GLN A 148 2.22 7.30 -15.01
C GLN A 148 1.75 8.75 -14.90
N ILE A 149 2.47 9.65 -15.57
CA ILE A 149 2.08 11.06 -15.68
C ILE A 149 1.56 11.23 -17.09
N ILE A 150 0.25 11.46 -17.21
CA ILE A 150 -0.39 11.72 -18.49
C ILE A 150 -0.39 13.24 -18.70
N THR A 151 0.37 13.71 -19.69
CA THR A 151 0.49 15.12 -20.05
C THR A 151 -0.17 15.37 -21.41
N TYR A 152 -1.50 15.29 -21.48
CA TYR A 152 -2.24 15.73 -22.65
C TYR A 152 -3.05 16.99 -22.30
N PRO A 153 -2.77 18.13 -22.94
CA PRO A 153 -3.40 19.41 -22.61
C PRO A 153 -4.91 19.42 -22.88
N ASN A 154 -5.39 18.61 -23.83
CA ASN A 154 -6.79 18.64 -24.30
C ASN A 154 -7.68 17.54 -23.71
N ILE A 155 -7.24 16.82 -22.66
CA ILE A 155 -8.07 15.80 -22.01
C ILE A 155 -9.20 16.46 -21.20
N THR A 156 -10.43 15.96 -21.38
CA THR A 156 -11.62 16.36 -20.61
C THR A 156 -11.48 16.02 -19.12
N ASN A 157 -12.23 16.71 -18.26
CA ASN A 157 -12.15 16.46 -16.81
C ASN A 157 -12.57 15.04 -16.42
N ASP A 158 -13.58 14.47 -17.10
CA ASP A 158 -14.09 13.13 -16.81
C ASP A 158 -13.04 12.06 -17.13
N THR A 159 -12.46 12.12 -18.33
CA THR A 159 -11.37 11.23 -18.74
C THR A 159 -10.15 11.39 -17.81
N ARG A 160 -9.82 12.62 -17.38
CA ARG A 160 -8.75 12.87 -16.40
C ARG A 160 -9.04 12.20 -15.05
N ASN A 161 -10.29 12.20 -14.60
CA ASN A 161 -10.70 11.57 -13.34
C ASN A 161 -10.67 10.04 -13.44
N GLU A 162 -11.12 9.49 -14.56
CA GLU A 162 -11.05 8.06 -14.87
C GLU A 162 -9.60 7.56 -14.88
N ILE A 163 -8.72 8.22 -15.63
CA ILE A 163 -7.27 7.94 -15.65
C ILE A 163 -6.68 7.98 -14.23
N LYS A 164 -7.02 8.99 -13.43
CA LYS A 164 -6.53 9.10 -12.05
C LYS A 164 -7.00 7.92 -11.20
N LYS A 165 -8.25 7.49 -11.36
CA LYS A 165 -8.82 6.34 -10.67
C LYS A 165 -8.10 5.05 -11.08
N GLU A 166 -7.95 4.80 -12.38
CA GLU A 166 -7.22 3.63 -12.89
C GLU A 166 -5.76 3.60 -12.44
N THR A 167 -5.06 4.73 -12.53
CA THR A 167 -3.67 4.85 -12.09
C THR A 167 -3.56 4.51 -10.60
N LYS A 168 -4.51 5.00 -9.77
CA LYS A 168 -4.57 4.70 -8.34
C LYS A 168 -4.81 3.22 -8.09
N GLU A 169 -5.72 2.59 -8.83
CA GLU A 169 -5.99 1.14 -8.73
C GLU A 169 -4.79 0.30 -9.18
N GLN A 170 -4.08 0.70 -10.23
CA GLN A 170 -2.85 0.03 -10.66
C GLN A 170 -1.75 0.13 -9.62
N ILE A 171 -1.53 1.33 -9.05
CA ILE A 171 -0.56 1.51 -7.95
C ILE A 171 -0.96 0.64 -6.76
N LEU A 172 -2.24 0.55 -6.43
CA LEU A 172 -2.73 -0.34 -5.38
C LEU A 172 -2.42 -1.80 -5.69
N ARG A 173 -2.66 -2.27 -6.91
CA ARG A 173 -2.34 -3.63 -7.35
C ARG A 173 -0.84 -3.91 -7.29
N ILE A 174 0.01 -2.96 -7.68
CA ILE A 174 1.47 -3.07 -7.60
C ILE A 174 1.93 -3.19 -6.14
N ILE A 175 1.31 -2.40 -5.25
CA ILE A 175 1.70 -2.37 -3.85
C ILE A 175 1.16 -3.59 -3.10
N LYS A 176 -0.07 -4.02 -3.41
CA LYS A 176 -0.71 -5.20 -2.84
C LYS A 176 0.08 -6.44 -3.21
N PHE A 177 0.53 -7.17 -2.20
CA PHE A 177 1.12 -8.47 -2.44
C PHE A 177 0.03 -9.45 -2.85
N ASP A 178 0.04 -9.84 -4.12
CA ASP A 178 -0.89 -10.80 -4.68
C ASP A 178 -0.09 -11.84 -5.46
N ARG A 179 -0.23 -13.12 -5.09
CA ARG A 179 0.46 -14.26 -5.71
C ARG A 179 -0.02 -14.51 -7.14
N SER A 180 -1.22 -14.04 -7.49
CA SER A 180 -1.81 -14.13 -8.82
C SER A 180 -1.48 -12.93 -9.71
N ASN A 181 -0.92 -11.84 -9.16
CA ASN A 181 -0.53 -10.68 -9.94
C ASN A 181 0.71 -10.99 -10.78
N THR A 182 0.47 -11.46 -12.01
CA THR A 182 1.36 -11.16 -13.13
C THR A 182 1.28 -9.66 -13.35
N PHE A 183 2.22 -8.91 -12.76
CA PHE A 183 2.35 -7.49 -13.06
C PHE A 183 2.61 -7.35 -14.56
N ILE A 184 1.59 -6.94 -15.31
CA ILE A 184 1.71 -6.44 -16.66
C ILE A 184 1.62 -4.92 -16.51
N PRO A 185 2.73 -4.16 -16.60
CA PRO A 185 2.59 -2.73 -16.83
C PRO A 185 1.66 -2.56 -18.04
N LEU A 186 0.66 -1.68 -17.90
CA LEU A 186 -0.37 -1.40 -18.92
C LEU A 186 0.19 -1.50 -20.34
N GLU A 187 -0.60 -2.19 -21.16
CA GLU A 187 -0.21 -2.87 -22.38
C GLU A 187 0.67 -2.05 -23.32
N LYS A 188 1.71 -2.75 -23.81
CA LYS A 188 2.45 -2.57 -25.08
C LYS A 188 1.75 -1.67 -26.11
N ARG A 189 0.42 -1.76 -26.28
CA ARG A 189 -0.42 -1.10 -27.28
C ARG A 189 -0.53 0.43 -27.12
N GLN A 190 -0.71 0.97 -25.90
CA GLN A 190 -0.86 2.43 -25.71
C GLN A 190 0.46 3.18 -25.90
N ALA A 191 1.57 2.62 -25.43
CA ALA A 191 2.90 3.16 -25.72
C ALA A 191 3.29 2.97 -27.20
N LEU A 192 2.87 1.86 -27.83
CA LEU A 192 3.04 1.62 -29.27
C LEU A 192 2.26 2.61 -30.13
N GLU A 193 1.01 2.93 -29.78
CA GLU A 193 0.18 3.88 -30.54
C GLU A 193 0.74 5.29 -30.49
N VAL A 194 1.23 5.73 -29.33
CA VAL A 194 1.89 7.03 -29.17
C VAL A 194 3.23 7.09 -29.92
N LEU A 195 4.06 6.04 -29.84
CA LEU A 195 5.35 5.99 -30.55
C LEU A 195 5.20 5.83 -32.08
N ARG A 196 4.18 5.10 -32.54
CA ARG A 196 3.85 4.95 -33.97
C ARG A 196 3.26 6.23 -34.57
N ALA A 197 2.54 7.02 -33.77
CA ALA A 197 1.95 8.28 -34.21
C ALA A 197 2.99 9.42 -34.31
N GLU A 198 4.04 9.43 -33.49
CA GLU A 198 5.01 10.55 -33.44
C GLU A 198 6.36 10.30 -34.14
N TYR A 199 6.79 9.06 -34.37
CA TYR A 199 8.15 8.77 -34.88
C TYR A 199 8.15 7.79 -36.06
N ASN A 200 7.73 8.27 -37.22
CA ASN A 200 8.27 7.79 -38.49
C ASN A 200 9.64 8.49 -38.67
N PRO A 201 10.83 7.83 -38.63
CA PRO A 201 11.13 6.49 -39.12
C PRO A 201 12.08 5.70 -38.18
N ILE A 202 11.57 4.96 -37.19
CA ILE A 202 12.42 4.00 -36.46
C ILE A 202 12.17 2.59 -37.03
N PRO A 203 13.20 1.87 -37.51
CA PRO A 203 13.05 0.50 -38.00
C PRO A 203 12.40 -0.42 -36.97
N LEU A 204 11.48 -1.26 -37.43
CA LEU A 204 10.63 -2.11 -36.60
C LEU A 204 11.42 -3.00 -35.63
N ASP A 205 12.65 -3.39 -36.01
CA ASP A 205 13.53 -4.27 -35.23
C ASP A 205 14.19 -3.54 -34.05
N ARG A 206 14.54 -2.25 -34.23
CA ARG A 206 15.00 -1.38 -33.14
C ARG A 206 13.89 -1.10 -32.14
N ILE A 207 12.64 -0.93 -32.59
CA ILE A 207 11.48 -0.78 -31.72
C ILE A 207 11.28 -2.05 -30.89
N LYS A 208 11.42 -3.23 -31.51
CA LYS A 208 11.36 -4.52 -30.80
C LYS A 208 12.48 -4.66 -29.77
N GLU A 209 13.74 -4.35 -30.09
CA GLU A 209 14.86 -4.39 -29.13
C GLU A 209 14.70 -3.39 -27.97
N LEU A 210 14.27 -2.16 -28.26
CA LEU A 210 14.03 -1.12 -27.25
C LEU A 210 12.91 -1.55 -26.29
N ILE A 211 11.82 -2.10 -26.84
CA ILE A 211 10.73 -2.73 -26.09
C ILE A 211 11.29 -3.87 -25.24
N GLN A 212 11.99 -4.85 -25.83
CA GLN A 212 12.56 -5.98 -25.10
C GLN A 212 13.49 -5.53 -23.94
N SER A 213 14.20 -4.41 -24.10
CA SER A 213 15.07 -3.82 -23.07
C SER A 213 14.31 -3.15 -21.93
N LEU A 214 13.13 -2.57 -22.21
CA LEU A 214 12.21 -2.01 -21.21
C LEU A 214 11.44 -3.10 -20.45
N TYR A 215 11.24 -4.25 -21.10
CA TYR A 215 10.58 -5.45 -20.56
C TYR A 215 11.56 -6.51 -20.04
N ARG A 216 12.84 -6.17 -19.80
CA ARG A 216 13.81 -7.15 -19.26
C ARG A 216 13.38 -7.62 -17.86
N SER A 217 12.90 -8.87 -17.88
CA SER A 217 12.45 -9.79 -16.83
C SER A 217 11.29 -9.33 -15.93
N ASN A 218 10.11 -9.86 -16.26
CA ASN A 218 9.09 -10.30 -15.32
C ASN A 218 9.67 -11.22 -14.22
N LYS A 219 10.46 -10.68 -13.30
CA LYS A 219 10.81 -11.34 -12.04
C LYS A 219 10.37 -10.49 -10.86
N SER A 220 9.12 -10.78 -10.52
CA SER A 220 8.58 -11.06 -9.17
C SER A 220 8.98 -10.09 -8.06
N THR A 221 8.00 -9.59 -7.30
CA THR A 221 8.09 -9.49 -5.82
C THR A 221 9.31 -8.79 -5.16
N SER A 222 10.24 -8.18 -5.91
CA SER A 222 11.63 -7.89 -5.52
C SER A 222 11.98 -6.40 -5.53
N ASP A 223 11.01 -5.51 -5.82
CA ASP A 223 11.24 -4.08 -5.63
C ASP A 223 11.56 -3.82 -4.16
N SER A 224 12.80 -3.37 -3.92
CA SER A 224 13.31 -3.13 -2.58
C SER A 224 12.48 -2.13 -1.76
N GLN A 225 11.82 -1.16 -2.39
CA GLN A 225 10.98 -0.17 -1.72
C GLN A 225 9.62 -0.77 -1.35
N LEU A 226 9.03 -1.59 -2.23
CA LEU A 226 7.81 -2.35 -1.90
C LEU A 226 8.06 -3.33 -0.76
N LYS A 227 9.14 -4.12 -0.85
CA LYS A 227 9.55 -5.05 0.22
C LYS A 227 9.78 -4.31 1.54
N LEU A 228 10.46 -3.16 1.50
CA LEU A 228 10.70 -2.33 2.68
C LEU A 228 9.41 -1.73 3.26
N LEU A 229 8.46 -1.31 2.42
CA LEU A 229 7.13 -0.88 2.86
C LEU A 229 6.39 -2.00 3.58
N ARG A 230 6.33 -3.19 2.98
CA ARG A 230 5.69 -4.35 3.61
C ARG A 230 6.35 -4.71 4.95
N THR A 231 7.67 -4.66 5.01
CA THR A 231 8.44 -4.90 6.25
C THR A 231 8.08 -3.89 7.35
N LEU A 232 7.98 -2.60 7.00
CA LEU A 232 7.59 -1.55 7.94
C LEU A 232 6.13 -1.70 8.39
N LEU A 233 5.22 -2.11 7.50
CA LEU A 233 3.82 -2.35 7.84
C LEU A 233 3.65 -3.58 8.75
N ILE A 234 4.40 -4.66 8.50
CA ILE A 234 4.45 -5.83 9.37
C ILE A 234 4.98 -5.42 10.75
N TYR A 235 6.10 -4.69 10.80
CA TYR A 235 6.61 -4.15 12.06
C TYR A 235 5.53 -3.36 12.80
N LYS A 236 4.85 -2.42 12.12
CA LYS A 236 3.83 -1.56 12.74
C LYS A 236 2.61 -2.31 13.27
N TYR A 237 2.04 -3.21 12.48
CA TYR A 237 0.73 -3.80 12.77
C TYR A 237 0.78 -5.18 13.42
N PHE A 238 1.90 -5.91 13.28
CA PHE A 238 2.03 -7.27 13.78
C PHE A 238 3.04 -7.40 14.90
N ILE A 239 4.06 -6.53 14.97
CA ILE A 239 5.21 -6.75 15.88
C ILE A 239 5.29 -5.69 16.97
N ASN A 240 5.27 -4.41 16.60
CA ASN A 240 5.26 -3.29 17.53
C ASN A 240 3.83 -2.96 17.97
N ILE A 241 3.13 -3.97 18.48
CA ILE A 241 1.80 -3.83 19.07
C ILE A 241 1.91 -3.67 20.59
N ASN A 242 1.04 -2.84 21.17
CA ASN A 242 1.09 -2.48 22.60
C ASN A 242 0.12 -3.29 23.48
N LYS A 243 -0.63 -4.22 22.88
CA LYS A 243 -1.54 -5.13 23.56
C LYS A 243 -1.94 -6.28 22.64
N PRO A 244 -2.49 -7.40 23.19
CA PRO A 244 -3.01 -8.50 22.38
C PRO A 244 -3.98 -7.97 21.33
N THR A 245 -3.76 -8.32 20.07
CA THR A 245 -4.47 -7.72 18.93
C THR A 245 -5.22 -8.78 18.14
N ILE A 246 -6.47 -8.50 17.79
CA ILE A 246 -7.33 -9.39 17.01
C ILE A 246 -7.63 -8.74 15.67
N ILE A 247 -7.44 -9.50 14.59
CA ILE A 247 -7.91 -9.15 13.25
C ILE A 247 -9.04 -10.13 12.88
N PRO A 248 -10.31 -9.70 12.90
CA PRO A 248 -11.41 -10.53 12.43
C PRO A 248 -11.38 -10.67 10.90
N GLU A 249 -11.97 -11.74 10.40
CA GLU A 249 -12.15 -11.99 8.96
C GLU A 249 -13.01 -10.90 8.28
N GLY A 250 -14.12 -10.53 8.91
CA GLY A 250 -15.14 -9.64 8.38
C GLY A 250 -15.21 -8.28 9.08
N LYS A 251 -16.01 -7.38 8.48
CA LYS A 251 -16.24 -6.03 9.01
C LYS A 251 -17.20 -6.03 10.21
N THR A 252 -18.16 -6.96 10.22
CA THR A 252 -19.23 -7.07 11.23
C THR A 252 -18.72 -7.63 12.56
N ASP A 253 -17.84 -8.64 12.53
CA ASP A 253 -17.35 -9.37 13.72
C ASP A 253 -16.72 -8.46 14.76
N SER A 254 -15.94 -7.46 14.31
CA SER A 254 -15.32 -6.48 15.21
C SER A 254 -16.34 -5.71 16.06
N HIS A 255 -17.58 -5.56 15.57
CA HIS A 255 -18.66 -4.94 16.32
C HIS A 255 -19.31 -5.93 17.28
N TYR A 256 -19.61 -7.15 16.86
CA TYR A 256 -20.18 -8.16 17.75
C TYR A 256 -19.27 -8.45 18.93
N LEU A 257 -17.96 -8.64 18.69
CA LEU A 257 -16.98 -8.85 19.75
C LEU A 257 -16.94 -7.69 20.75
N LYS A 258 -16.99 -6.44 20.27
CA LYS A 258 -17.03 -5.26 21.14
C LYS A 258 -18.33 -5.15 21.93
N THR A 259 -19.47 -5.47 21.31
CA THR A 259 -20.77 -5.47 21.98
C THR A 259 -20.81 -6.58 23.05
N ALA A 260 -20.32 -7.77 22.73
CA ALA A 260 -20.22 -8.90 23.65
C ALA A 260 -19.34 -8.57 24.88
N ILE A 261 -18.19 -7.91 24.69
CA ILE A 261 -17.35 -7.45 25.83
C ILE A 261 -18.11 -6.56 26.79
N LYS A 262 -18.91 -5.61 26.25
CA LYS A 262 -19.72 -4.71 27.07
C LYS A 262 -20.84 -5.46 27.78
N SER A 263 -21.57 -6.29 27.06
CA SER A 263 -22.69 -7.09 27.58
C SER A 263 -22.22 -8.05 28.69
N LEU A 264 -21.08 -8.71 28.51
CA LEU A 264 -20.49 -9.63 29.47
C LEU A 264 -19.68 -8.94 30.58
N SER A 265 -19.65 -7.60 30.61
CA SER A 265 -18.88 -6.81 31.59
C SER A 265 -17.40 -7.22 31.71
N LEU A 266 -16.79 -7.62 30.59
CA LEU A 266 -15.40 -8.10 30.59
C LEU A 266 -14.43 -6.91 30.60
N LYS A 267 -13.58 -6.82 31.62
CA LYS A 267 -12.39 -5.98 31.57
C LYS A 267 -11.43 -6.59 30.54
N HIS A 268 -11.28 -5.96 29.38
CA HIS A 268 -10.37 -6.44 28.35
C HIS A 268 -9.26 -5.45 28.04
N THR A 269 -8.06 -5.97 27.84
CA THR A 269 -6.87 -5.25 27.34
C THR A 269 -6.65 -5.49 25.85
N ILE A 270 -7.61 -6.10 25.15
CA ILE A 270 -7.44 -6.52 23.75
C ILE A 270 -7.72 -5.34 22.80
N HIS A 271 -7.03 -5.33 21.66
CA HIS A 271 -7.29 -4.41 20.56
C HIS A 271 -7.92 -5.13 19.37
N PHE A 272 -9.02 -4.60 18.84
CA PHE A 272 -9.58 -5.08 17.58
C PHE A 272 -9.08 -4.21 16.43
N GLN A 273 -8.18 -4.77 15.63
CA GLN A 273 -7.61 -4.12 14.48
C GLN A 273 -8.58 -4.17 13.30
N LYS A 274 -9.08 -2.99 12.90
CA LYS A 274 -9.90 -2.86 11.69
C LYS A 274 -9.03 -3.04 10.44
N ILE A 275 -9.58 -3.72 9.43
CA ILE A 275 -8.98 -3.73 8.09
C ILE A 275 -8.87 -2.29 7.57
N ASN A 276 -7.68 -1.92 7.14
CA ASN A 276 -7.36 -0.61 6.60
C ASN A 276 -6.46 -0.76 5.36
N ARG A 277 -6.24 0.35 4.65
CA ARG A 277 -5.45 0.36 3.41
C ARG A 277 -4.03 -0.18 3.59
N SER A 278 -3.43 -0.05 4.78
CA SER A 278 -2.10 -0.63 5.04
C SER A 278 -2.14 -2.15 5.17
N LEU A 279 -3.19 -2.71 5.77
CA LEU A 279 -3.39 -4.16 5.83
C LEU A 279 -3.75 -4.72 4.44
N GLU A 280 -4.55 -3.99 3.66
CA GLU A 280 -4.85 -4.36 2.26
C GLU A 280 -3.57 -4.50 1.42
N ILE A 281 -2.57 -3.64 1.64
CA ILE A 281 -1.25 -3.71 0.99
C ILE A 281 -0.50 -5.01 1.35
N LEU A 282 -0.67 -5.50 2.57
CA LEU A 282 -0.13 -6.78 3.01
C LEU A 282 -0.93 -7.96 2.45
N GLY A 283 -1.94 -7.73 1.62
CA GLY A 283 -2.82 -8.75 1.07
C GLY A 283 -4.10 -8.95 1.90
N LEU A 284 -4.25 -8.28 3.04
CA LEU A 284 -5.35 -8.49 3.99
C LEU A 284 -6.51 -7.52 3.73
N SER A 285 -7.31 -7.77 2.69
CA SER A 285 -8.51 -6.98 2.37
C SER A 285 -9.82 -7.56 2.94
N GLY A 286 -9.74 -8.61 3.75
CA GLY A 286 -10.87 -9.39 4.27
C GLY A 286 -11.05 -10.71 3.53
N GLY A 287 -11.63 -11.69 4.23
CA GLY A 287 -11.86 -13.06 3.72
C GLY A 287 -10.73 -14.04 4.04
N THR A 288 -11.15 -15.26 4.38
CA THR A 288 -10.34 -16.44 4.74
C THR A 288 -9.17 -16.74 3.79
N SER A 289 -9.37 -16.74 2.48
CA SER A 289 -8.32 -17.13 1.52
C SER A 289 -7.10 -16.21 1.52
N LEU A 290 -7.32 -14.90 1.66
CA LEU A 290 -6.25 -13.90 1.70
C LEU A 290 -5.47 -13.97 3.02
N ILE A 291 -6.16 -14.30 4.12
CA ILE A 291 -5.52 -14.55 5.41
C ILE A 291 -4.60 -15.78 5.29
N ASN A 292 -5.07 -16.86 4.67
CA ASN A 292 -4.23 -18.05 4.43
C ASN A 292 -2.97 -17.74 3.60
N ASP A 293 -3.08 -16.91 2.56
CA ASP A 293 -1.91 -16.50 1.78
C ASP A 293 -0.90 -15.72 2.61
N PHE A 294 -1.38 -14.73 3.37
CA PHE A 294 -0.54 -13.93 4.28
C PHE A 294 0.15 -14.79 5.34
N VAL A 295 -0.60 -15.65 6.02
CA VAL A 295 -0.11 -16.59 7.05
C VAL A 295 0.99 -17.48 6.46
N LYS A 296 0.80 -18.00 5.24
CA LYS A 296 1.82 -18.81 4.56
C LYS A 296 3.10 -18.03 4.26
N ASP A 297 3.03 -16.73 3.98
CA ASP A 297 4.20 -15.88 3.73
C ASP A 297 4.86 -15.33 4.99
N TYR A 298 4.11 -15.19 6.08
CA TYR A 298 4.58 -14.65 7.35
C TYR A 298 5.80 -15.44 7.88
N TYR A 299 6.95 -14.77 7.99
CA TYR A 299 8.24 -15.37 8.36
C TYR A 299 8.73 -16.55 7.50
N ASN A 300 8.09 -16.84 6.36
CA ASN A 300 8.46 -17.93 5.46
C ASN A 300 8.83 -17.43 4.05
N ASN A 301 8.52 -16.17 3.72
CA ASN A 301 8.78 -15.60 2.40
C ASN A 301 9.57 -14.29 2.48
N GLU A 302 10.88 -14.38 2.25
CA GLU A 302 11.75 -13.19 2.17
C GLU A 302 11.46 -12.32 0.94
N HIS A 303 10.74 -12.75 -0.09
CA HIS A 303 10.31 -11.83 -1.15
C HIS A 303 9.11 -10.98 -0.73
N PHE A 304 8.32 -11.46 0.23
CA PHE A 304 7.20 -10.70 0.78
C PHE A 304 7.69 -9.55 1.67
N ALA A 305 8.52 -9.85 2.67
CA ALA A 305 9.11 -8.86 3.57
C ALA A 305 10.49 -9.30 4.06
N SER A 306 11.31 -8.34 4.52
CA SER A 306 12.63 -8.60 5.11
C SER A 306 12.48 -9.07 6.57
N PHE A 307 11.93 -10.27 6.78
CA PHE A 307 11.74 -10.83 8.12
C PHE A 307 13.08 -11.00 8.86
N SER A 308 14.13 -11.40 8.16
CA SER A 308 15.53 -11.46 8.63
C SER A 308 16.06 -10.14 9.22
N LYS A 309 15.47 -8.99 8.87
CA LYS A 309 15.84 -7.68 9.43
C LYS A 309 15.05 -7.33 10.68
N ILE A 310 13.95 -8.02 10.94
CA ILE A 310 13.14 -7.86 12.14
C ILE A 310 13.72 -8.79 13.20
N LYS A 311 14.66 -8.26 13.99
CA LYS A 311 15.32 -9.01 15.06
C LYS A 311 14.62 -8.90 16.41
N ILE A 312 13.63 -8.01 16.52
CA ILE A 312 12.84 -7.85 17.73
C ILE A 312 11.69 -8.86 17.73
N LYS A 313 11.33 -9.35 18.92
CA LYS A 313 10.09 -10.09 19.13
C LYS A 313 8.98 -9.15 19.55
N SER A 314 7.74 -9.48 19.16
CA SER A 314 6.57 -8.77 19.69
C SER A 314 6.49 -8.95 21.21
N LYS A 315 5.82 -8.03 21.89
CA LYS A 315 5.47 -8.18 23.31
C LYS A 315 4.11 -8.83 23.53
N HIS A 316 3.30 -8.92 22.47
CA HIS A 316 1.94 -9.45 22.55
C HIS A 316 1.61 -10.32 21.33
N PRO A 317 0.66 -11.26 21.47
CA PRO A 317 0.18 -12.04 20.36
C PRO A 317 -0.73 -11.21 19.46
N ILE A 318 -0.75 -11.59 18.19
CA ILE A 318 -1.75 -11.14 17.21
C ILE A 318 -2.50 -12.35 16.67
N THR A 319 -3.82 -12.27 16.65
CA THR A 319 -4.69 -13.41 16.34
C THR A 319 -5.64 -13.06 15.20
N PHE A 320 -5.64 -13.89 14.16
CA PHE A 320 -6.75 -13.90 13.20
C PHE A 320 -7.90 -14.73 13.75
N ILE A 321 -9.12 -14.19 13.71
CA ILE A 321 -10.34 -14.96 13.97
C ILE A 321 -11.00 -15.27 12.64
N LEU A 322 -11.24 -16.55 12.37
CA LEU A 322 -11.87 -17.02 11.14
C LEU A 322 -13.19 -17.71 11.46
N ASP A 323 -14.17 -17.50 10.58
CA ASP A 323 -15.41 -18.25 10.60
C ASP A 323 -15.11 -19.73 10.28
N HIS A 324 -15.93 -20.62 10.85
CA HIS A 324 -15.84 -22.04 10.54
C HIS A 324 -16.84 -22.37 9.42
N ASP A 325 -16.50 -22.05 8.18
CA ASP A 325 -17.41 -22.18 7.04
C ASP A 325 -16.71 -22.71 5.76
N LYS A 326 -17.44 -22.69 4.63
CA LYS A 326 -16.93 -23.10 3.31
C LYS A 326 -15.65 -22.34 2.88
N GLY A 327 -15.39 -21.14 3.41
CA GLY A 327 -14.19 -20.36 3.17
C GLY A 327 -12.90 -21.06 3.60
N LEU A 328 -12.97 -21.89 4.64
CA LEU A 328 -11.81 -22.68 5.12
C LEU A 328 -11.31 -23.69 4.08
N LYS A 329 -12.11 -24.09 3.09
CA LYS A 329 -11.66 -24.93 1.97
C LYS A 329 -10.51 -24.28 1.19
N LYS A 330 -10.51 -22.96 1.09
CA LYS A 330 -9.45 -22.19 0.41
C LYS A 330 -8.23 -21.97 1.32
N CYS A 331 -8.29 -22.41 2.58
CA CYS A 331 -7.27 -22.22 3.59
C CYS A 331 -6.41 -23.46 3.82
N GLY A 332 -5.89 -24.05 2.73
CA GLY A 332 -5.12 -25.30 2.79
C GLY A 332 -3.95 -25.27 3.79
N TYR A 333 -3.19 -24.16 3.84
CA TYR A 333 -2.05 -24.06 4.76
C TYR A 333 -2.49 -24.03 6.24
N ILE A 334 -3.50 -23.23 6.56
CA ILE A 334 -4.04 -23.14 7.93
C ILE A 334 -4.68 -24.48 8.34
N THR A 335 -5.52 -25.06 7.50
CA THR A 335 -6.20 -26.33 7.79
C THR A 335 -5.21 -27.49 7.95
N ASP A 336 -4.14 -27.54 7.15
CA ASP A 336 -3.08 -28.55 7.32
C ASP A 336 -2.30 -28.38 8.63
N LEU A 337 -2.11 -27.16 9.11
CA LEU A 337 -1.52 -26.92 10.43
C LEU A 337 -2.44 -27.42 11.54
N PHE A 338 -3.74 -27.09 11.49
CA PHE A 338 -4.72 -27.63 12.45
C PHE A 338 -4.76 -29.16 12.44
N LYS A 339 -4.68 -29.81 11.27
CA LYS A 339 -4.58 -31.27 11.19
C LYS A 339 -3.32 -31.82 11.87
N LYS A 340 -2.19 -31.12 11.80
CA LYS A 340 -0.92 -31.58 12.38
C LYS A 340 -0.82 -31.33 13.88
N THR A 341 -1.22 -30.15 14.35
CA THR A 341 -0.90 -29.66 15.71
C THR A 341 -2.13 -29.26 16.55
N GLY A 342 -3.32 -29.22 15.94
CA GLY A 342 -4.53 -28.63 16.52
C GLY A 342 -5.76 -29.53 16.55
N ALA A 343 -5.59 -30.86 16.59
CA ALA A 343 -6.74 -31.76 16.71
C ALA A 343 -7.57 -31.42 17.96
N ASN A 344 -8.87 -31.17 17.79
CA ASN A 344 -9.81 -30.75 18.83
C ASN A 344 -9.48 -29.41 19.53
N LYS A 345 -8.58 -28.60 18.97
CA LYS A 345 -8.30 -27.23 19.44
C LYS A 345 -9.05 -26.21 18.60
N SER A 346 -9.38 -25.07 19.22
CA SER A 346 -9.94 -23.90 18.55
C SER A 346 -8.87 -22.98 17.95
N PHE A 347 -7.63 -23.03 18.46
CA PHE A 347 -6.54 -22.18 17.98
C PHE A 347 -5.21 -22.91 17.79
N ILE A 348 -4.34 -22.31 16.97
CA ILE A 348 -2.96 -22.73 16.75
C ILE A 348 -2.03 -21.52 16.70
N ASN A 349 -0.79 -21.71 17.17
CA ASN A 349 0.33 -20.81 16.84
C ASN A 349 0.78 -21.10 15.40
N ILE A 350 0.89 -20.06 14.58
CA ILE A 350 1.40 -20.17 13.21
C ILE A 350 2.92 -20.06 13.22
N LYS A 351 3.41 -18.93 13.74
CA LYS A 351 4.83 -18.60 13.85
C LYS A 351 5.02 -17.36 14.69
N GLU A 352 6.05 -17.35 15.55
CA GLU A 352 6.34 -16.24 16.47
C GLU A 352 5.08 -15.83 17.25
N ASN A 353 4.63 -14.59 17.10
CA ASN A 353 3.49 -14.03 17.82
C ASN A 353 2.16 -14.13 17.07
N LEU A 354 2.12 -14.80 15.91
CA LEU A 354 0.93 -14.90 15.08
C LEU A 354 0.15 -16.19 15.38
N TYR A 355 -1.14 -16.02 15.71
CA TYR A 355 -2.08 -17.09 15.99
C TYR A 355 -3.27 -17.05 15.02
N VAL A 356 -3.92 -18.20 14.86
CA VAL A 356 -5.23 -18.31 14.21
C VAL A 356 -6.19 -18.99 15.19
N LEU A 357 -7.37 -18.41 15.37
CA LEU A 357 -8.48 -18.90 16.17
C LEU A 357 -9.68 -19.14 15.23
N LEU A 358 -10.24 -20.34 15.28
CA LEU A 358 -11.50 -20.68 14.64
C LEU A 358 -12.65 -20.46 15.63
N LEU A 359 -13.82 -20.05 15.13
CA LEU A 359 -15.01 -19.87 15.97
C LEU A 359 -15.52 -21.17 16.61
N SER A 360 -15.13 -22.32 16.07
CA SER A 360 -15.42 -23.65 16.61
C SER A 360 -14.18 -24.52 16.62
N ASN A 361 -14.21 -25.61 17.40
CA ASN A 361 -13.10 -26.54 17.48
C ASN A 361 -12.88 -27.23 16.14
N PHE A 362 -11.62 -27.35 15.74
CA PHE A 362 -11.26 -28.08 14.54
C PHE A 362 -11.44 -29.58 14.74
N ASP A 363 -12.31 -30.19 13.93
CA ASP A 363 -12.53 -31.63 13.90
C ASP A 363 -12.12 -32.18 12.53
N LYS A 364 -11.18 -33.14 12.52
CA LYS A 364 -10.66 -33.77 11.29
C LYS A 364 -11.72 -34.59 10.54
N ASN A 365 -12.75 -35.04 11.25
CA ASN A 365 -13.79 -35.93 10.73
C ASN A 365 -15.00 -35.14 10.20
N LYS A 366 -15.09 -33.84 10.53
CA LYS A 366 -16.18 -32.97 10.09
C LYS A 366 -15.75 -32.10 8.92
N THR A 367 -16.64 -31.98 7.93
CA THR A 367 -16.38 -31.11 6.79
C THR A 367 -16.95 -29.72 7.06
N PHE A 368 -16.19 -28.69 6.65
CA PHE A 368 -16.62 -27.28 6.69
C PHE A 368 -17.72 -26.95 5.66
N GLU A 369 -18.18 -27.96 4.90
CA GLU A 369 -19.19 -27.83 3.85
C GLU A 369 -20.60 -28.20 4.34
N GLN A 370 -20.70 -28.96 5.43
CA GLN A 370 -21.96 -29.32 6.06
C GLN A 370 -22.49 -28.15 6.90
N ASN A 371 -23.71 -27.72 6.62
CA ASN A 371 -24.31 -26.53 7.25
C ASN A 371 -24.36 -26.61 8.78
N GLU A 372 -24.59 -27.81 9.34
CA GLU A 372 -24.61 -28.06 10.80
C GLU A 372 -23.26 -27.80 11.49
N ASN A 373 -22.17 -27.88 10.72
CA ASN A 373 -20.82 -27.62 11.22
C ASN A 373 -20.39 -26.16 10.97
N MET A 374 -21.21 -25.35 10.27
CA MET A 374 -20.86 -23.98 9.95
C MET A 374 -21.17 -23.04 11.11
N ILE A 375 -20.16 -22.27 11.53
CA ILE A 375 -20.30 -21.31 12.63
C ILE A 375 -19.66 -19.99 12.20
N CYS A 376 -20.51 -18.98 12.02
CA CYS A 376 -20.15 -17.57 11.86
C CYS A 376 -20.40 -16.81 13.17
N SER A 377 -19.85 -15.60 13.27
CA SER A 377 -20.05 -14.73 14.44
C SER A 377 -21.53 -14.47 14.75
N GLU A 378 -22.39 -14.38 13.74
CA GLU A 378 -23.83 -14.19 13.94
C GLU A 378 -24.51 -15.36 14.67
N ASN A 379 -24.06 -16.60 14.44
CA ASN A 379 -24.65 -17.78 15.07
C ASN A 379 -24.46 -17.84 16.59
N LEU A 380 -23.56 -17.01 17.12
CA LEU A 380 -23.25 -16.89 18.54
C LEU A 380 -24.13 -15.85 19.24
N ILE A 381 -25.00 -15.16 18.51
CA ILE A 381 -25.94 -14.17 19.04
C ILE A 381 -27.29 -14.85 19.25
N LYS A 382 -27.91 -14.61 20.41
CA LYS A 382 -29.25 -15.10 20.73
C LYS A 382 -30.27 -13.95 20.76
N TYR A 383 -31.47 -14.21 20.25
CA TYR A 383 -32.64 -13.34 20.39
C TYR A 383 -33.82 -14.17 20.88
N LYS A 384 -34.46 -13.75 21.98
CA LYS A 384 -35.56 -14.51 22.63
C LYS A 384 -35.21 -15.99 22.88
N GLY A 385 -33.97 -16.26 23.29
CA GLY A 385 -33.47 -17.61 23.61
C GLY A 385 -33.06 -18.48 22.42
N LYS A 386 -33.23 -18.01 21.18
CA LYS A 386 -32.82 -18.74 19.96
C LYS A 386 -31.60 -18.10 19.30
N ASN A 387 -30.69 -18.92 18.77
CA ASN A 387 -29.55 -18.43 18.00
C ASN A 387 -30.03 -17.78 16.69
N ILE A 388 -29.29 -16.76 16.24
CA ILE A 388 -29.50 -16.21 14.90
C ILE A 388 -28.99 -17.21 13.87
N GLU A 389 -29.84 -17.52 12.90
CA GLU A 389 -29.51 -18.44 11.81
C GLU A 389 -29.05 -17.66 10.57
N LEU A 390 -28.15 -18.27 9.80
CA LEU A 390 -27.79 -17.77 8.48
C LEU A 390 -28.91 -18.11 7.49
N ASP A 391 -29.10 -17.29 6.47
CA ASP A 391 -30.01 -17.63 5.37
C ASP A 391 -29.43 -18.82 4.58
N PRO A 392 -30.14 -19.96 4.48
CA PRO A 392 -29.67 -21.16 3.79
C PRO A 392 -29.35 -20.94 2.31
N ASN A 393 -30.00 -19.96 1.67
CA ASN A 393 -29.81 -19.67 0.25
C ASN A 393 -28.71 -18.63 0.02
N ASN A 394 -28.42 -17.79 1.01
CA ASN A 394 -27.39 -16.77 0.92
C ASN A 394 -26.74 -16.53 2.29
N HIS A 395 -25.62 -17.21 2.54
CA HIS A 395 -24.90 -17.15 3.83
C HIS A 395 -24.29 -15.77 4.16
N GLU A 396 -24.36 -14.78 3.24
CA GLU A 396 -24.07 -13.36 3.53
C GLU A 396 -25.23 -12.64 4.25
N ASN A 397 -26.36 -13.32 4.39
CA ASN A 397 -27.55 -12.86 5.09
C ASN A 397 -27.83 -13.71 6.34
N VAL A 398 -28.57 -13.12 7.26
CA VAL A 398 -29.18 -13.78 8.43
C VAL A 398 -30.69 -13.81 8.29
N ILE A 399 -31.33 -14.79 8.90
CA ILE A 399 -32.77 -14.80 9.10
C ILE A 399 -33.07 -14.13 10.43
N PHE A 400 -33.77 -13.00 10.39
CA PHE A 400 -34.21 -12.30 11.59
C PHE A 400 -35.70 -11.94 11.46
N GLU A 401 -36.50 -12.40 12.43
CA GLU A 401 -37.97 -12.19 12.46
C GLU A 401 -38.65 -12.58 11.13
N GLY A 402 -38.23 -13.69 10.54
CA GLY A 402 -38.78 -14.23 9.29
C GLY A 402 -38.30 -13.54 8.01
N LYS A 403 -37.37 -12.58 8.10
CA LYS A 403 -36.82 -11.86 6.94
C LYS A 403 -35.34 -12.18 6.75
N SER A 404 -34.93 -12.37 5.50
CA SER A 404 -33.53 -12.42 5.10
C SER A 404 -32.96 -11.00 5.06
N LEU A 405 -31.93 -10.75 5.87
CA LEU A 405 -31.26 -9.45 5.98
C LEU A 405 -29.77 -9.63 5.78
N SER A 406 -29.12 -8.71 5.07
CA SER A 406 -27.64 -8.71 5.03
C SER A 406 -27.06 -8.62 6.44
N LYS A 407 -25.94 -9.29 6.70
CA LYS A 407 -25.21 -9.21 7.99
C LYS A 407 -25.00 -7.76 8.44
N SER A 408 -24.71 -6.87 7.49
CA SER A 408 -24.51 -5.44 7.75
C SER A 408 -25.80 -4.71 8.16
N THR A 409 -26.93 -5.03 7.53
CA THR A 409 -28.25 -4.48 7.84
C THR A 409 -28.69 -4.93 9.21
N PHE A 410 -28.53 -6.22 9.52
CA PHE A 410 -28.82 -6.78 10.84
C PHE A 410 -28.02 -6.09 11.95
N LEU A 411 -26.69 -5.97 11.77
CA LEU A 411 -25.83 -5.27 12.71
C LEU A 411 -26.28 -3.81 12.95
N ASN A 412 -26.50 -3.05 11.87
CA ASN A 412 -26.72 -1.60 11.97
C ASN A 412 -28.13 -1.25 12.49
N ASN A 413 -29.14 -1.99 12.07
CA ASN A 413 -30.53 -1.66 12.37
C ASN A 413 -31.02 -2.27 13.69
N TYR A 414 -30.40 -3.35 14.14
CA TYR A 414 -30.86 -4.09 15.31
C TYR A 414 -29.81 -4.15 16.41
N VAL A 415 -28.70 -4.87 16.18
CA VAL A 415 -27.71 -5.13 17.24
C VAL A 415 -27.08 -3.86 17.81
N ARG A 416 -26.75 -2.88 16.96
CA ARG A 416 -26.18 -1.60 17.43
C ARG A 416 -27.18 -0.70 18.15
N LYS A 417 -28.45 -0.72 17.72
CA LYS A 417 -29.49 0.16 18.27
C LYS A 417 -30.07 -0.38 19.57
N TYR A 418 -30.18 -1.70 19.67
CA TYR A 418 -30.84 -2.39 20.78
C TYR A 418 -29.97 -3.56 21.29
N PRO A 419 -28.72 -3.32 21.71
CA PRO A 419 -27.82 -4.41 22.12
C PRO A 419 -28.38 -5.24 23.27
N ASP A 420 -29.13 -4.62 24.19
CA ASP A 420 -29.70 -5.27 25.37
C ASP A 420 -30.81 -6.29 25.05
N LYS A 421 -31.33 -6.30 23.80
CA LYS A 421 -32.30 -7.30 23.33
C LYS A 421 -31.65 -8.62 22.91
N PHE A 422 -30.32 -8.65 22.83
CA PHE A 422 -29.55 -9.80 22.35
C PHE A 422 -28.68 -10.36 23.47
N ASP A 423 -28.58 -11.69 23.51
CA ASP A 423 -27.67 -12.38 24.42
C ASP A 423 -26.39 -12.77 23.66
N PHE A 424 -25.23 -12.45 24.26
CA PHE A 424 -23.89 -12.68 23.75
C PHE A 424 -23.10 -13.72 24.57
N SER A 425 -23.78 -14.50 25.41
CA SER A 425 -23.19 -15.52 26.31
C SER A 425 -22.24 -16.49 25.60
N GLU A 426 -22.54 -16.91 24.37
CA GLU A 426 -21.70 -17.84 23.60
C GLU A 426 -20.32 -17.26 23.22
N PHE A 427 -20.18 -15.93 23.18
CA PHE A 427 -18.88 -15.29 22.93
C PHE A 427 -17.89 -15.49 24.08
N SER A 428 -18.35 -15.89 25.27
CA SER A 428 -17.47 -16.23 26.40
C SER A 428 -16.41 -17.28 26.03
N LYS A 429 -16.78 -18.27 25.21
CA LYS A 429 -15.86 -19.30 24.71
C LYS A 429 -14.72 -18.69 23.89
N ILE A 430 -15.02 -17.72 23.03
CA ILE A 430 -14.03 -16.99 22.23
C ILE A 430 -13.09 -16.20 23.15
N PHE A 431 -13.64 -15.48 24.13
CA PHE A 431 -12.81 -14.71 25.06
C PHE A 431 -11.92 -15.57 25.95
N ASN A 432 -12.38 -16.77 26.34
CA ASN A 432 -11.55 -17.74 27.04
C ASN A 432 -10.41 -18.23 26.13
N ASN A 433 -10.70 -18.63 24.88
CA ASN A 433 -9.65 -19.00 23.93
C ASN A 433 -8.63 -17.87 23.70
N ILE A 434 -9.07 -16.60 23.66
CA ILE A 434 -8.16 -15.45 23.54
C ILE A 434 -7.26 -15.32 24.78
N LYS A 435 -7.80 -15.54 25.98
CA LYS A 435 -6.98 -15.56 27.21
C LYS A 435 -5.96 -16.70 27.15
N ASP A 436 -6.37 -17.88 26.69
CA ASP A 436 -5.49 -19.02 26.55
C ASP A 436 -4.36 -18.75 25.54
N ILE A 437 -4.65 -18.07 24.43
CA ILE A 437 -3.62 -17.60 23.47
C ILE A 437 -2.64 -16.62 24.12
N VAL A 438 -3.14 -15.68 24.93
CA VAL A 438 -2.27 -14.74 25.65
C VAL A 438 -1.38 -15.46 26.65
N ASN A 439 -1.90 -16.48 27.33
CA ASN A 439 -1.14 -17.30 28.27
C ASN A 439 -0.14 -18.22 27.56
N ASP A 440 -0.49 -18.78 26.40
CA ASP A 440 0.39 -19.61 25.57
C ASP A 440 1.57 -18.81 24.99
N TYR A 441 1.37 -17.51 24.75
CA TYR A 441 2.40 -16.63 24.20
C TYR A 441 3.38 -16.07 25.24
N ASN A 442 2.89 -15.81 26.46
CA ASN A 442 3.70 -15.26 27.57
C ASN A 442 4.58 -16.35 28.18
#